data_AF-A0AB37IB44-F1
#
_entry.id   AF-A0AB37IB44-F1
#
_cell.length_a   1.000
_cell.length_b   1.000
_cell.length_c   1.000
_cell.angle_alpha   90.00
_cell.angle_beta   90.00
_cell.angle_gamma   90.00
#
_symmetry.space_group_name_H-M   'P 1'
#
loop_
_entity.id
_entity.type
_entity.pdbx_description
1 polymer ?
#
loop_
_entity_poly.entity_id
_entity_poly.type
_entity_poly.pdbx_seq_one_letter_code
_entity_poly.pdbx_strand_id
1 'polypeptide(L)'
;MTLTFKNVLSRNFDLEYEIPREVGEHYESLVSFNRGYDFNKEIRQYVINFAKQFSEFLTLENEQQLNERLVKYNKLIVELKSNILQATTIPSVMICGPANYPTRRKQKEEERIYRLESELYSPDGKHSRFIENTRKMFDPVLIEHKIELDKKRKERAEEKGWQDFYTELEHDELAGYGFDVENDRLYIKTHGKPSDEIRALLKKAALRWSPKNQRWQRILTVNAINSVNRNVMDQLGLPEMEGSK
;
A
#
# COMPACT_ATOMS: atom_id res chain seq x y z
N MET A 1 16.26 14.43 -20.75
CA MET A 1 15.20 15.40 -20.39
C MET A 1 14.59 14.98 -19.06
N THR A 2 13.99 15.86 -18.25
CA THR A 2 13.30 15.42 -17.03
C THR A 2 11.91 14.86 -17.36
N LEU A 3 11.54 13.74 -16.73
CA LEU A 3 10.22 13.14 -16.88
C LEU A 3 9.16 14.00 -16.17
N THR A 4 8.39 14.77 -16.93
CA THR A 4 7.35 15.68 -16.42
C THR A 4 6.03 15.51 -17.17
N PHE A 5 4.92 15.86 -16.54
CA PHE A 5 3.59 15.82 -17.16
C PHE A 5 3.53 16.61 -18.47
N LYS A 6 4.06 17.85 -18.49
CA LYS A 6 4.08 18.70 -19.69
C LYS A 6 4.83 18.03 -20.85
N ASN A 7 6.00 17.43 -20.57
CA ASN A 7 6.80 16.73 -21.57
C ASN A 7 6.13 15.44 -22.07
N VAL A 8 5.47 14.69 -21.18
CA VAL A 8 4.75 13.48 -21.57
C VAL A 8 3.53 13.80 -22.43
N LEU A 9 2.76 14.83 -22.08
CA LEU A 9 1.59 15.25 -22.86
C LEU A 9 1.96 15.75 -24.26
N SER A 10 3.12 16.40 -24.41
CA SER A 10 3.66 16.80 -25.72
C SER A 10 4.37 15.67 -26.47
N ARG A 11 4.42 14.45 -25.90
CA ARG A 11 5.14 13.27 -26.41
C ARG A 11 6.65 13.49 -26.64
N ASN A 12 7.24 14.47 -25.97
CA ASN A 12 8.66 14.77 -26.04
C ASN A 12 9.31 14.50 -24.68
N PHE A 13 9.54 13.22 -24.37
CA PHE A 13 10.08 12.80 -23.08
C PHE A 13 10.94 11.53 -23.18
N ASP A 14 11.88 11.44 -22.25
CA ASP A 14 12.62 10.23 -21.94
C ASP A 14 12.06 9.60 -20.67
N LEU A 15 12.21 8.30 -20.53
CA LEU A 15 11.89 7.60 -19.30
C LEU A 15 13.00 7.86 -18.27
N GLU A 16 12.64 8.03 -17.01
CA GLU A 16 13.62 8.15 -15.91
C GLU A 16 14.19 6.78 -15.55
N TYR A 17 13.32 5.76 -15.58
CA TYR A 17 13.64 4.37 -15.38
C TYR A 17 13.27 3.60 -16.65
N GLU A 18 14.18 2.74 -17.07
CA GLU A 18 14.02 1.87 -18.23
C GLU A 18 14.31 0.42 -17.84
N ILE A 19 13.66 -0.52 -18.53
CA ILE A 19 14.02 -1.93 -18.47
C ILE A 19 15.41 -2.06 -19.10
N PRO A 20 16.40 -2.62 -18.37
CA PRO A 20 17.73 -2.83 -18.92
C PRO A 20 17.67 -3.73 -20.16
N ARG A 21 18.43 -3.38 -21.19
CA ARG A 21 18.46 -4.10 -22.47
C ARG A 21 18.73 -5.60 -22.31
N GLU A 22 19.66 -5.95 -21.42
CA GLU A 22 20.04 -7.33 -21.11
C GLU A 22 18.86 -8.19 -20.60
N VAL A 23 17.93 -7.58 -19.85
CA VAL A 23 16.74 -8.29 -19.34
C VAL A 23 15.82 -8.67 -20.49
N GLY A 24 15.60 -7.74 -21.43
CA GLY A 24 14.80 -7.98 -22.62
C GLY A 24 15.45 -9.03 -23.55
N GLU A 25 16.75 -8.88 -23.82
CA GLU A 25 17.49 -9.82 -24.68
C GLU A 25 17.53 -11.23 -24.08
N HIS A 26 17.70 -11.36 -22.76
CA HIS A 26 17.64 -12.66 -22.09
C HIS A 26 16.25 -13.28 -22.22
N TYR A 27 15.19 -12.52 -21.94
CA TYR A 27 13.82 -12.99 -22.10
C TYR A 27 13.54 -13.45 -23.54
N GLU A 28 13.86 -12.62 -24.54
CA GLU A 28 13.71 -12.98 -25.95
C GLU A 28 14.46 -14.28 -26.27
N SER A 29 15.68 -14.45 -25.74
CA SER A 29 16.49 -15.66 -25.95
C SER A 29 15.77 -16.95 -25.61
N LEU A 30 14.85 -16.88 -24.64
CA LEU A 30 14.08 -18.00 -24.14
C LEU A 30 12.75 -18.19 -24.87
N VAL A 31 12.13 -17.13 -25.40
CA VAL A 31 10.73 -17.21 -25.87
C VAL A 31 10.52 -16.93 -27.36
N SER A 32 11.49 -16.31 -28.04
CA SER A 32 11.34 -15.81 -29.41
C SER A 32 12.56 -16.15 -30.27
N PHE A 33 12.33 -16.34 -31.57
CA PHE A 33 13.40 -16.38 -32.57
C PHE A 33 13.81 -14.99 -33.05
N ASN A 34 12.90 -14.02 -32.95
CA ASN A 34 13.17 -12.63 -33.27
C ASN A 34 13.87 -11.94 -32.09
N ARG A 35 14.71 -10.95 -32.40
CA ARG A 35 15.53 -10.19 -31.44
C ARG A 35 15.34 -8.70 -31.64
N GLY A 36 15.56 -7.94 -30.57
CA GLY A 36 15.63 -6.49 -30.61
C GLY A 36 14.29 -5.80 -30.38
N TYR A 37 13.33 -6.48 -29.73
CA TYR A 37 12.11 -5.81 -29.27
C TYR A 37 12.44 -4.76 -28.21
N ASP A 38 11.93 -3.54 -28.39
CA ASP A 38 12.03 -2.48 -27.40
C ASP A 38 10.93 -2.63 -26.33
N PHE A 39 11.29 -3.28 -25.21
CA PHE A 39 10.39 -3.43 -24.06
C PHE A 39 10.02 -2.10 -23.39
N ASN A 40 10.80 -1.04 -23.58
CA ASN A 40 10.49 0.29 -23.04
C ASN A 40 9.37 0.99 -23.80
N LYS A 41 9.01 0.53 -25.01
CA LYS A 41 7.85 1.03 -25.75
C LYS A 41 6.55 0.89 -24.95
N GLU A 42 6.35 -0.24 -24.28
CA GLU A 42 5.18 -0.45 -23.43
C GLU A 42 5.22 0.48 -22.20
N ILE A 43 6.40 0.66 -21.59
CA ILE A 43 6.59 1.56 -20.45
C ILE A 43 6.20 2.99 -20.82
N ARG A 44 6.62 3.49 -21.99
CA ARG A 44 6.22 4.82 -22.51
C ARG A 44 4.70 4.91 -22.62
N GLN A 45 4.02 3.86 -23.09
CA GLN A 45 2.56 3.86 -23.19
C GLN A 45 1.88 3.94 -21.82
N TYR A 46 2.37 3.20 -20.81
CA TYR A 46 1.88 3.32 -19.44
C TYR A 46 2.03 4.72 -18.88
N VAL A 47 3.20 5.34 -19.08
CA VAL A 47 3.50 6.71 -18.62
C VAL A 47 2.60 7.73 -19.32
N ILE A 48 2.37 7.59 -20.62
CA ILE A 48 1.42 8.44 -21.38
C ILE A 48 0.00 8.27 -20.84
N ASN A 49 -0.45 7.04 -20.61
CA ASN A 49 -1.79 6.77 -20.10
C ASN A 49 -1.99 7.37 -18.70
N PHE A 50 -0.98 7.25 -17.83
CA PHE A 50 -1.00 7.88 -16.51
C PHE A 50 -1.10 9.40 -16.62
N ALA A 51 -0.25 10.04 -17.44
CA ALA A 51 -0.28 11.50 -17.59
C ALA A 51 -1.63 11.99 -18.14
N LYS A 52 -2.23 11.27 -19.09
CA LYS A 52 -3.58 11.56 -19.60
C LYS A 52 -4.66 11.37 -18.55
N GLN A 53 -4.57 10.32 -17.74
CA GLN A 53 -5.57 10.03 -16.71
C GLN A 53 -5.63 11.13 -15.63
N PHE A 54 -4.47 11.71 -15.29
CA PHE A 54 -4.37 12.73 -14.24
C PHE A 54 -4.21 14.15 -14.79
N SER A 55 -4.33 14.37 -16.11
CA SER A 55 -4.12 15.69 -16.71
C SER A 55 -5.16 16.72 -16.27
N GLU A 56 -6.38 16.28 -15.98
CA GLU A 56 -7.47 17.15 -15.51
C GLU A 56 -7.20 17.70 -14.10
N PHE A 57 -6.39 17.00 -13.31
CA PHE A 57 -6.04 17.42 -11.95
C PHE A 57 -4.74 18.24 -11.89
N LEU A 58 -4.09 18.50 -13.03
CA LEU A 58 -2.83 19.23 -13.07
C LEU A 58 -3.05 20.74 -12.86
N THR A 59 -2.46 21.29 -11.81
CA THR A 59 -2.44 22.73 -11.50
C THR A 59 -1.01 23.21 -11.28
N LEU A 60 -0.80 24.54 -11.31
CA LEU A 60 0.54 25.12 -11.08
C LEU A 60 1.07 24.80 -9.67
N GLU A 61 0.19 24.68 -8.68
CA GLU A 61 0.56 24.40 -7.29
C GLU A 61 0.95 22.94 -7.05
N ASN A 62 0.30 22.01 -7.75
CA ASN A 62 0.52 20.57 -7.56
C ASN A 62 1.43 19.92 -8.60
N GLU A 63 1.87 20.68 -9.62
CA GLU A 63 2.66 20.19 -10.75
C GLU A 63 3.90 19.40 -10.30
N GLN A 64 4.65 19.93 -9.33
CA GLN A 64 5.84 19.23 -8.81
C GLN A 64 5.48 17.89 -8.17
N GLN A 65 4.42 17.83 -7.36
CA GLN A 65 3.99 16.60 -6.70
C GLN A 65 3.50 15.55 -7.71
N LEU A 66 2.79 15.99 -8.75
CA LEU A 66 2.37 15.11 -9.85
C LEU A 66 3.58 14.61 -10.65
N ASN A 67 4.57 15.46 -10.95
CA ASN A 67 5.80 15.04 -11.62
C ASN A 67 6.57 14.00 -10.78
N GLU A 68 6.70 14.20 -9.47
CA GLU A 68 7.31 13.20 -8.58
C GLU A 68 6.53 11.88 -8.58
N ARG A 69 5.19 11.94 -8.64
CA ARG A 69 4.33 10.77 -8.75
C ARG A 69 4.49 10.04 -10.07
N LEU A 70 4.63 10.76 -11.17
CA LEU A 70 4.92 10.22 -12.50
C LEU A 70 6.24 9.44 -12.52
N VAL A 71 7.29 10.00 -11.90
CA VAL A 71 8.60 9.33 -11.78
C VAL A 71 8.49 8.05 -10.95
N LYS A 72 7.80 8.11 -9.81
CA LYS A 72 7.52 6.92 -8.97
C LYS A 72 6.72 5.86 -9.74
N TYR A 73 5.75 6.28 -10.55
CA TYR A 73 4.96 5.40 -11.39
C TYR A 73 5.80 4.74 -12.48
N ASN A 74 6.66 5.51 -13.18
CA ASN A 74 7.59 4.96 -14.16
C ASN A 74 8.50 3.89 -13.54
N LYS A 75 9.06 4.15 -12.35
CA LYS A 75 9.83 3.16 -11.60
C LYS A 75 9.01 1.89 -11.30
N LEU A 76 7.78 2.05 -10.80
CA LEU A 76 6.90 0.92 -10.47
C LEU A 76 6.62 0.03 -11.69
N ILE A 77 6.26 0.60 -12.83
CA ILE A 77 5.96 -0.18 -14.04
C ILE A 77 7.21 -0.92 -14.53
N VAL A 78 8.37 -0.25 -14.52
CA VAL A 78 9.65 -0.90 -14.90
C VAL A 78 9.97 -2.06 -13.97
N GLU A 79 9.80 -1.90 -12.66
CA GLU A 79 10.01 -2.97 -11.69
C GLU A 79 9.07 -4.16 -11.95
N LEU A 80 7.76 -3.91 -12.08
CA LEU A 80 6.77 -4.97 -12.32
C LEU A 80 7.03 -5.72 -13.63
N LYS A 81 7.28 -5.00 -14.73
CA LYS A 81 7.59 -5.61 -16.02
C LYS A 81 8.92 -6.35 -16.00
N SER A 82 9.97 -5.78 -15.42
CA SER A 82 11.28 -6.44 -15.30
C SER A 82 11.18 -7.74 -14.52
N ASN A 83 10.42 -7.75 -13.42
CA ASN A 83 10.18 -8.96 -12.63
C ASN A 83 9.47 -10.05 -13.45
N ILE A 84 8.48 -9.69 -14.27
CA ILE A 84 7.78 -10.63 -15.15
C ILE A 84 8.74 -11.22 -16.18
N LEU A 85 9.56 -10.39 -16.84
CA LEU A 85 10.53 -10.83 -17.84
C LEU A 85 11.59 -11.76 -17.22
N GLN A 86 12.18 -11.36 -16.10
CA GLN A 86 13.20 -12.14 -15.37
C GLN A 86 12.63 -13.43 -14.75
N ALA A 87 11.32 -13.50 -14.52
CA ALA A 87 10.68 -14.72 -14.07
C ALA A 87 10.60 -15.79 -15.17
N THR A 88 10.91 -15.48 -16.43
CA THR A 88 11.09 -16.48 -17.46
C THR A 88 12.54 -16.95 -17.46
N THR A 89 12.75 -18.23 -17.15
CA THR A 89 14.06 -18.89 -17.10
C THR A 89 14.10 -20.15 -17.95
N ILE A 90 12.93 -20.72 -18.27
CA ILE A 90 12.80 -21.93 -19.07
C ILE A 90 12.49 -21.54 -20.53
N PRO A 91 13.33 -21.96 -21.50
CA PRO A 91 13.06 -21.74 -22.91
C PRO A 91 11.72 -22.35 -23.33
N SER A 92 11.02 -21.70 -24.26
CA SER A 92 9.78 -22.21 -24.81
C SER A 92 10.00 -23.55 -25.53
N VAL A 93 8.93 -24.33 -25.69
CA VAL A 93 8.96 -25.59 -26.44
C VAL A 93 9.51 -25.38 -27.86
N MET A 94 9.20 -24.23 -28.47
CA MET A 94 9.68 -23.87 -29.80
C MET A 94 11.19 -23.68 -29.84
N ILE A 95 11.81 -23.18 -28.76
CA ILE A 95 13.25 -22.92 -28.68
C ILE A 95 14.04 -24.20 -28.36
N CYS A 96 13.62 -24.97 -27.36
CA CYS A 96 14.39 -26.14 -26.90
C CYS A 96 13.94 -27.48 -27.50
N GLY A 97 12.78 -27.49 -28.19
CA GLY A 97 12.15 -28.70 -28.72
C GLY A 97 11.39 -29.51 -27.66
N PRO A 98 10.39 -30.31 -28.06
CA PRO A 98 9.54 -31.05 -27.12
C PRO A 98 10.31 -32.09 -26.28
N ALA A 99 11.39 -32.67 -26.83
CA ALA A 99 12.20 -33.67 -26.14
C ALA A 99 12.96 -33.11 -24.93
N ASN A 100 13.34 -31.83 -24.95
CA ASN A 100 14.11 -31.19 -23.89
C ASN A 100 13.25 -30.30 -22.97
N TYR A 101 11.95 -30.21 -23.23
CA TYR A 101 11.08 -29.27 -22.52
C TYR A 101 10.71 -29.77 -21.11
N PRO A 102 11.07 -29.03 -20.04
CA PRO A 102 10.86 -29.50 -18.68
C PRO A 102 9.46 -29.10 -18.17
N THR A 103 8.41 -29.77 -18.64
CA THR A 103 6.98 -29.42 -18.40
C THR A 103 6.67 -29.13 -16.92
N ARG A 104 7.05 -30.02 -16.00
CA ARG A 104 6.78 -29.83 -14.56
C ARG A 104 7.47 -28.60 -13.96
N ARG A 105 8.66 -28.25 -14.47
CA ARG A 105 9.37 -27.03 -14.02
C ARG A 105 8.72 -25.79 -14.63
N LYS A 106 8.27 -25.87 -15.89
CA LYS A 106 7.55 -24.77 -16.53
C LYS A 106 6.26 -24.43 -15.80
N GLN A 107 5.46 -25.43 -15.44
CA GLN A 107 4.20 -25.18 -14.71
C GLN A 107 4.43 -24.33 -13.44
N LYS A 108 5.46 -24.63 -12.66
CA LYS A 108 5.84 -23.83 -11.47
C LYS A 108 6.32 -22.43 -11.82
N GLU A 109 7.02 -22.28 -12.94
CA GLU A 109 7.44 -20.97 -13.45
C GLU A 109 6.23 -20.14 -13.89
N GLU A 110 5.28 -20.73 -14.61
CA GLU A 110 4.04 -20.09 -15.02
C GLU A 110 3.22 -19.63 -13.82
N GLU A 111 3.04 -20.46 -12.78
CA GLU A 111 2.40 -20.05 -11.53
C GLU A 111 3.10 -18.86 -10.84
N ARG A 112 4.43 -18.74 -10.98
CA ARG A 112 5.17 -17.56 -10.49
C ARG A 112 4.92 -16.35 -11.39
N ILE A 113 4.97 -16.51 -12.71
CA ILE A 113 4.70 -15.44 -13.68
C ILE A 113 3.29 -14.91 -13.47
N TYR A 114 2.27 -15.78 -13.37
CA TYR A 114 0.88 -15.38 -13.12
C TYR A 114 0.72 -14.53 -11.85
N ARG A 115 1.44 -14.86 -10.77
CA ARG A 115 1.45 -14.03 -9.55
C ARG A 115 2.06 -12.65 -9.80
N LEU A 116 3.17 -12.56 -10.53
CA LEU A 116 3.82 -11.29 -10.86
C LEU A 116 2.97 -10.45 -11.82
N GLU A 117 2.37 -11.09 -12.83
CA GLU A 117 1.43 -10.47 -13.77
C GLU A 117 0.19 -9.95 -13.05
N SER A 118 -0.30 -10.66 -12.03
CA SER A 118 -1.43 -10.20 -11.22
C SER A 118 -1.15 -8.86 -10.55
N GLU A 119 0.10 -8.59 -10.15
CA GLU A 119 0.47 -7.29 -9.55
C GLU A 119 0.38 -6.12 -10.54
N LEU A 120 0.52 -6.41 -11.85
CA LEU A 120 0.50 -5.42 -12.91
C LEU A 120 -0.90 -5.27 -13.54
N TYR A 121 -1.62 -6.36 -13.76
CA TYR A 121 -2.86 -6.34 -14.54
C TYR A 121 -4.13 -6.49 -13.71
N SER A 122 -4.05 -7.00 -12.47
CA SER A 122 -5.24 -7.22 -11.64
C SER A 122 -5.76 -5.90 -11.04
N PRO A 123 -7.08 -5.74 -10.88
CA PRO A 123 -7.68 -4.61 -10.16
C PRO A 123 -7.16 -4.43 -8.74
N ASP A 124 -6.73 -5.51 -8.09
CA ASP A 124 -6.18 -5.48 -6.73
C ASP A 124 -4.65 -5.46 -6.68
N GLY A 125 -3.97 -5.40 -7.83
CA GLY A 125 -2.51 -5.41 -7.94
C GLY A 125 -1.86 -4.09 -7.51
N LYS A 126 -0.54 -4.12 -7.29
CA LYS A 126 0.28 -2.91 -7.01
C LYS A 126 0.04 -1.77 -8.00
N HIS A 127 -0.09 -2.07 -9.29
CA HIS A 127 -0.35 -1.05 -10.32
C HIS A 127 -1.65 -0.29 -10.05
N SER A 128 -2.77 -1.00 -9.93
CA SER A 128 -4.08 -0.41 -9.67
C SER A 128 -4.13 0.36 -8.35
N ARG A 129 -3.55 -0.19 -7.27
CA ARG A 129 -3.44 0.49 -5.97
C ARG A 129 -2.68 1.81 -6.06
N PHE A 130 -1.63 1.88 -6.90
CA PHE A 130 -0.88 3.12 -7.10
C PHE A 130 -1.73 4.19 -7.79
N ILE A 131 -2.49 3.79 -8.82
CA ILE A 131 -3.43 4.66 -9.53
C ILE A 131 -4.49 5.19 -8.56
N GLU A 132 -5.10 4.32 -7.77
CA GLU A 132 -6.12 4.70 -6.79
C GLU A 132 -5.55 5.63 -5.70
N ASN A 133 -4.34 5.35 -5.20
CA ASN A 133 -3.68 6.22 -4.23
C ASN A 133 -3.38 7.60 -4.80
N THR A 134 -2.95 7.67 -6.06
CA THR A 134 -2.72 8.93 -6.77
C THR A 134 -4.03 9.68 -6.94
N ARG A 135 -5.11 9.00 -7.33
CA ARG A 135 -6.44 9.60 -7.42
C ARG A 135 -6.89 10.21 -6.08
N LYS A 136 -6.75 9.47 -4.97
CA LYS A 136 -7.07 9.97 -3.61
C LYS A 136 -6.27 11.21 -3.20
N MET A 137 -5.14 11.50 -3.83
CA MET A 137 -4.32 12.68 -3.54
C MET A 137 -4.70 13.92 -4.33
N PHE A 138 -5.25 13.76 -5.53
CA PHE A 138 -5.42 14.88 -6.47
C PHE A 138 -6.86 15.09 -6.95
N ASP A 139 -7.74 14.09 -6.83
CA ASP A 139 -9.15 14.19 -7.19
C ASP A 139 -9.88 15.11 -6.18
N PRO A 140 -10.37 16.30 -6.58
CA PRO A 140 -10.96 17.26 -5.66
C PRO A 140 -12.13 16.68 -4.86
N VAL A 141 -12.96 15.85 -5.48
CA VAL A 141 -14.14 15.24 -4.83
C VAL A 141 -13.70 14.31 -3.70
N LEU A 142 -12.62 13.54 -3.92
CA LEU A 142 -12.10 12.63 -2.89
C LEU A 142 -11.42 13.39 -1.75
N ILE A 143 -10.74 14.50 -2.07
CA ILE A 143 -10.11 15.37 -1.07
C ILE A 143 -11.19 16.02 -0.20
N GLU A 144 -12.22 16.59 -0.79
CA GLU A 144 -13.36 17.19 -0.09
C GLU A 144 -14.04 16.17 0.83
N HIS A 145 -14.36 14.98 0.30
CA HIS A 145 -14.95 13.92 1.10
C HIS A 145 -14.05 13.51 2.28
N LYS A 146 -12.73 13.45 2.10
CA LYS A 146 -11.79 13.17 3.19
C LYS A 146 -11.82 14.28 4.26
N ILE A 147 -11.83 15.54 3.84
CA ILE A 147 -11.92 16.70 4.74
C ILE A 147 -13.23 16.66 5.53
N GLU A 148 -14.36 16.35 4.88
CA GLU A 148 -15.66 16.21 5.55
C GLU A 148 -15.66 15.08 6.58
N LEU A 149 -15.09 13.92 6.24
CA LEU A 149 -14.96 12.81 7.19
C LEU A 149 -14.12 13.19 8.41
N ASP A 150 -13.01 13.90 8.19
CA ASP A 150 -12.13 14.36 9.28
C ASP A 150 -12.82 15.44 10.13
N LYS A 151 -13.62 16.34 9.54
CA LYS A 151 -14.48 17.29 10.28
C LYS A 151 -15.50 16.56 11.16
N LYS A 152 -16.25 15.60 10.61
CA LYS A 152 -17.22 14.78 11.36
C LYS A 152 -16.58 13.99 12.49
N ARG A 153 -15.32 13.56 12.33
CA ARG A 153 -14.56 12.90 13.41
C ARG A 153 -14.25 13.87 14.55
N LYS A 154 -13.84 15.10 14.24
CA LYS A 154 -13.56 16.14 15.23
C LYS A 154 -14.83 16.57 15.97
N GLU A 155 -15.91 16.83 15.25
CA GLU A 155 -17.22 17.15 15.85
C GLU A 155 -17.68 16.06 16.82
N ARG A 156 -17.57 14.78 16.42
CA ARG A 156 -17.89 13.65 17.31
C ARG A 156 -17.02 13.64 18.56
N ALA A 157 -15.72 13.92 18.44
CA ALA A 157 -14.83 13.97 19.58
C ALA A 157 -15.20 15.10 20.54
N GLU A 158 -15.54 16.28 20.01
CA GLU A 158 -16.02 17.43 20.79
C GLU A 158 -17.35 17.12 21.49
N GLU A 159 -18.33 16.55 20.79
CA GLU A 159 -19.63 16.12 21.34
C GLU A 159 -19.47 15.11 22.49
N LYS A 160 -18.51 14.19 22.36
CA LYS A 160 -18.21 13.17 23.37
C LYS A 160 -17.23 13.66 24.44
N GLY A 161 -16.71 14.88 24.32
CA GLY A 161 -15.71 15.43 25.23
C GLY A 161 -14.40 14.62 25.24
N TRP A 162 -14.10 13.89 24.17
CA TRP A 162 -12.85 13.14 24.07
C TRP A 162 -11.67 14.09 23.85
N GLN A 163 -10.67 13.94 24.70
CA GLN A 163 -9.42 14.69 24.65
C GLN A 163 -8.24 13.73 24.53
N ASP A 164 -7.13 14.23 24.00
CA ASP A 164 -5.88 13.48 24.00
C ASP A 164 -5.35 13.33 25.42
N PHE A 165 -5.14 12.08 25.85
CA PHE A 165 -4.54 11.80 27.13
C PHE A 165 -3.80 10.46 27.12
N TYR A 166 -2.99 10.27 28.15
CA TYR A 166 -2.36 9.00 28.47
C TYR A 166 -2.41 8.78 29.98
N THR A 167 -2.85 7.60 30.38
CA THR A 167 -2.96 7.18 31.78
C THR A 167 -2.13 5.93 31.97
N GLU A 168 -1.17 6.01 32.91
CA GLU A 168 -0.35 4.87 33.30
C GLU A 168 -1.18 3.86 34.10
N LEU A 169 -0.89 2.58 33.89
CA LEU A 169 -1.51 1.49 34.62
C LEU A 169 -0.45 0.80 35.47
N GLU A 170 -0.76 0.52 36.73
CA GLU A 170 0.10 -0.31 37.58
C GLU A 170 -0.14 -1.79 37.24
N HIS A 171 0.53 -2.27 36.19
CA HIS A 171 0.44 -3.67 35.73
C HIS A 171 1.76 -4.14 35.11
N ASP A 172 2.17 -5.37 35.40
CA ASP A 172 3.47 -5.93 34.98
C ASP A 172 3.74 -5.83 33.47
N GLU A 173 2.72 -6.12 32.65
CA GLU A 173 2.83 -6.11 31.19
C GLU A 173 2.25 -4.87 30.47
N LEU A 174 1.29 -4.17 31.09
CA LEU A 174 0.55 -3.07 30.48
C LEU A 174 1.10 -1.76 31.04
N ALA A 175 1.63 -0.90 30.18
CA ALA A 175 2.19 0.38 30.59
C ALA A 175 1.13 1.46 30.80
N GLY A 176 0.01 1.36 30.08
CA GLY A 176 -1.04 2.38 30.14
C GLY A 176 -1.97 2.36 28.94
N TYR A 177 -2.96 3.25 28.96
CA TYR A 177 -3.91 3.45 27.88
C TYR A 177 -4.08 4.94 27.57
N GLY A 178 -4.67 5.26 26.43
CA GLY A 178 -4.94 6.65 26.07
C GLY A 178 -5.79 6.80 24.83
N PHE A 179 -6.26 8.03 24.62
CA PHE A 179 -6.95 8.45 23.41
C PHE A 179 -6.02 9.32 22.57
N ASP A 180 -6.10 9.11 21.27
CA ASP A 180 -5.44 9.88 20.22
C ASP A 180 -6.57 10.34 19.28
N VAL A 181 -7.18 11.44 19.65
CA VAL A 181 -8.30 12.11 19.00
C VAL A 181 -7.89 12.59 17.61
N GLU A 182 -6.66 13.07 17.44
CA GLU A 182 -6.14 13.48 16.14
C GLU A 182 -6.21 12.33 15.12
N ASN A 183 -5.87 11.11 15.54
CA ASN A 183 -5.91 9.93 14.67
C ASN A 183 -7.18 9.08 14.83
N ASP A 184 -8.15 9.51 15.64
CA ASP A 184 -9.39 8.78 15.97
C ASP A 184 -9.08 7.36 16.50
N ARG A 185 -8.17 7.27 17.49
CA ARG A 185 -7.67 6.00 18.05
C ARG A 185 -7.78 5.93 19.57
N LEU A 186 -8.30 4.80 20.03
CA LEU A 186 -8.06 4.29 21.39
C LEU A 186 -6.85 3.36 21.33
N TYR A 187 -5.92 3.50 22.28
CA TYR A 187 -4.73 2.65 22.32
C TYR A 187 -4.36 2.18 23.72
N ILE A 188 -3.64 1.06 23.77
CA ILE A 188 -3.01 0.48 24.95
C ILE A 188 -1.53 0.28 24.64
N LYS A 189 -0.68 0.74 25.56
CA LYS A 189 0.78 0.58 25.50
C LYS A 189 1.19 -0.55 26.43
N THR A 190 2.15 -1.35 25.98
CA THR A 190 2.74 -2.45 26.75
C THR A 190 4.22 -2.16 26.99
N HIS A 191 4.79 -2.67 28.08
CA HIS A 191 6.23 -2.50 28.36
C HIS A 191 7.13 -3.28 27.38
N GLY A 192 6.58 -4.33 26.77
CA GLY A 192 7.27 -5.15 25.78
C GLY A 192 6.28 -6.01 25.00
N LYS A 193 6.71 -7.20 24.58
CA LYS A 193 5.83 -8.20 23.96
C LYS A 193 4.95 -8.80 25.06
N PRO A 194 3.63 -8.56 25.05
CA PRO A 194 2.76 -9.15 26.05
C PRO A 194 2.67 -10.67 25.86
N SER A 195 2.37 -11.36 26.95
CA SER A 195 2.04 -12.78 27.01
C SER A 195 0.88 -13.13 26.07
N ASP A 196 0.77 -14.42 25.73
CA ASP A 196 -0.26 -14.86 24.79
C ASP A 196 -1.67 -14.71 25.38
N GLU A 197 -1.82 -14.74 26.70
CA GLU A 197 -3.08 -14.47 27.41
C GLU A 197 -3.52 -13.02 27.24
N ILE A 198 -2.67 -12.05 27.57
CA ILE A 198 -2.99 -10.61 27.38
C ILE A 198 -3.20 -10.32 25.89
N ARG A 199 -2.41 -10.91 25.01
CA ARG A 199 -2.62 -10.76 23.56
C ARG A 199 -3.99 -11.29 23.12
N ALA A 200 -4.49 -12.36 23.72
CA ALA A 200 -5.82 -12.88 23.45
C ALA A 200 -6.91 -11.89 23.92
N LEU A 201 -6.75 -11.28 25.10
CA LEU A 201 -7.67 -10.25 25.61
C LEU A 201 -7.70 -9.00 24.72
N LEU A 202 -6.53 -8.49 24.31
CA LEU A 202 -6.42 -7.34 23.42
C LEU A 202 -7.08 -7.62 22.06
N LYS A 203 -6.87 -8.81 21.50
CA LYS A 203 -7.55 -9.25 20.27
C LYS A 203 -9.05 -9.41 20.45
N LYS A 204 -9.51 -9.91 21.60
CA LYS A 204 -10.94 -10.02 21.95
C LYS A 204 -11.60 -8.65 22.02
N ALA A 205 -10.87 -7.63 22.48
CA ALA A 205 -11.26 -6.23 22.42
C ALA A 205 -11.06 -5.58 21.03
N ALA A 206 -10.79 -6.37 19.98
CA ALA A 206 -10.56 -5.95 18.61
C ALA A 206 -9.41 -4.93 18.42
N LEU A 207 -8.46 -4.87 19.36
CA LEU A 207 -7.25 -4.08 19.21
C LEU A 207 -6.29 -4.77 18.25
N ARG A 208 -5.61 -3.99 17.41
CA ARG A 208 -4.57 -4.47 16.50
C ARG A 208 -3.24 -3.83 16.85
N TRP A 209 -2.17 -4.61 16.77
CA TRP A 209 -0.81 -4.10 16.93
C TRP A 209 -0.46 -3.15 15.79
N SER A 210 0.07 -1.97 16.13
CA SER A 210 0.61 -0.99 15.18
C SER A 210 2.13 -0.97 15.28
N PRO A 211 2.87 -1.51 14.29
CA PRO A 211 4.34 -1.45 14.29
C PRO A 211 4.89 -0.02 14.23
N LYS A 212 4.18 0.92 13.58
CA LYS A 212 4.61 2.31 13.48
C LYS A 212 4.56 3.03 14.84
N ASN A 213 3.49 2.79 15.60
CA ASN A 213 3.25 3.48 16.87
C ASN A 213 3.67 2.64 18.08
N GLN A 214 4.14 1.40 17.86
CA GLN A 214 4.54 0.43 18.89
C GLN A 214 3.49 0.28 20.00
N ARG A 215 2.20 0.19 19.61
CA ARG A 215 1.07 0.10 20.54
C ARG A 215 -0.09 -0.70 19.95
N TRP A 216 -0.96 -1.21 20.80
CA TRP A 216 -2.22 -1.83 20.42
C TRP A 216 -3.28 -0.75 20.24
N GLN A 217 -3.97 -0.69 19.11
CA GLN A 217 -4.93 0.39 18.83
C GLN A 217 -6.14 -0.06 18.02
N ARG A 218 -7.25 0.67 18.15
CA ARG A 218 -8.49 0.54 17.37
C ARG A 218 -9.16 1.91 17.18
N ILE A 219 -10.18 1.98 16.31
CA ILE A 219 -10.96 3.21 16.11
C ILE A 219 -11.61 3.63 17.43
N LEU A 220 -11.46 4.91 17.80
CA LEU A 220 -12.07 5.48 18.99
C LEU A 220 -13.59 5.56 18.79
N THR A 221 -14.30 4.74 19.55
CA THR A 221 -15.77 4.67 19.56
C THR A 221 -16.21 4.35 20.98
N VAL A 222 -17.44 4.71 21.36
CA VAL A 222 -18.00 4.29 22.67
C VAL A 222 -17.96 2.77 22.81
N ASN A 223 -18.27 2.04 21.74
CA ASN A 223 -18.16 0.58 21.71
C ASN A 223 -16.71 0.08 21.87
N ALA A 224 -15.70 0.85 21.47
CA ALA A 224 -14.30 0.52 21.72
C ALA A 224 -13.95 0.63 23.19
N ILE A 225 -14.35 1.73 23.83
CA ILE A 225 -14.15 1.96 25.26
C ILE A 225 -14.79 0.84 26.07
N ASN A 226 -16.08 0.57 25.83
CA ASN A 226 -16.83 -0.50 26.51
C ASN A 226 -16.25 -1.89 26.26
N SER A 227 -15.79 -2.16 25.03
CA SER A 227 -15.18 -3.44 24.67
C SER A 227 -13.85 -3.65 25.39
N VAL A 228 -13.05 -2.61 25.58
CA VAL A 228 -11.77 -2.71 26.30
C VAL A 228 -12.01 -2.78 27.82
N ASN A 229 -12.92 -1.99 28.39
CA ASN A 229 -13.28 -2.12 29.81
C ASN A 229 -13.70 -3.56 30.12
N ARG A 230 -14.68 -4.09 29.37
CA ARG A 230 -15.21 -5.44 29.59
C ARG A 230 -14.21 -6.58 29.36
N ASN A 231 -13.40 -6.50 28.30
CA ASN A 231 -12.56 -7.63 27.90
C ASN A 231 -11.11 -7.54 28.37
N VAL A 232 -10.64 -6.37 28.79
CA VAL A 232 -9.25 -6.14 29.21
C VAL A 232 -9.24 -5.66 30.66
N MET A 233 -9.86 -4.52 30.97
CA MET A 233 -9.75 -3.93 32.31
C MET A 233 -10.37 -4.83 33.38
N ASP A 234 -11.63 -5.25 33.19
CA ASP A 234 -12.35 -6.11 34.14
C ASP A 234 -11.67 -7.47 34.34
N GLN A 235 -11.12 -8.03 33.25
CA GLN A 235 -10.44 -9.33 33.30
C GLN A 235 -9.10 -9.28 34.03
N LEU A 236 -8.46 -8.10 34.05
CA LEU A 236 -7.17 -7.87 34.72
C LEU A 236 -7.33 -7.17 36.08
N GLY A 237 -8.56 -6.91 36.54
CA GLY A 237 -8.83 -6.21 37.79
C GLY A 237 -8.37 -4.74 37.79
N LEU A 238 -8.24 -4.14 36.60
CA LEU A 238 -7.80 -2.77 36.41
C LEU A 238 -8.98 -1.80 36.47
N PRO A 239 -8.75 -0.51 36.84
CA PRO A 239 -9.81 0.49 36.81
C PRO A 239 -10.41 0.65 35.41
N GLU A 240 -11.71 0.93 35.34
CA GLU A 240 -12.36 1.27 34.08
C GLU A 240 -11.70 2.51 33.45
N MET A 241 -11.56 2.50 32.13
CA MET A 241 -11.07 3.67 31.41
C MET A 241 -12.04 4.85 31.52
N GLU A 242 -11.48 6.04 31.69
CA GLU A 242 -12.25 7.28 31.65
C GLU A 242 -12.93 7.44 30.28
N GLY A 243 -14.24 7.72 30.29
CA GLY A 243 -15.07 7.87 29.08
C GLY A 243 -16.14 6.79 28.85
N SER A 244 -16.45 5.93 29.84
CA SER A 244 -17.53 4.93 29.74
C SER A 244 -18.97 5.47 29.92
N LYS A 245 -19.14 6.79 30.08
CA LYS A 245 -20.46 7.43 30.27
C LYS A 245 -21.07 7.95 28.97
#